data_AF-A0A6P1R2U3-F1
#
_entry.id   AF-A0A6P1R2U3-F1
#
_cell.length_a   1.000
_cell.length_b   1.000
_cell.length_c   1.000
_cell.angle_alpha   90.00
_cell.angle_beta   90.00
_cell.angle_gamma   90.00
#
_symmetry.space_group_name_H-M   'P 1'
#
loop_
_entity.id
_entity.type
_entity.pdbx_description
1 polymer ?
#
loop_
_entity_poly.entity_id
_entity_poly.type
_entity_poly.pdbx_seq_one_letter_code
_entity_poly.pdbx_strand_id
1 'polypeptide(L)'
;MGLFLSIFGAFGVGGVIGVFVTQIMTNRREAANRRVAFKKQQLEQFYGPLLAAHKELRARSELRVKLQTALDDAHTEDMLRTGRERLEAASDPHISAITTNVQDENQTFREVLMPRYRQMIDTFRDKMWLAERETRPFFQQLIEFVDVWDKILADKLPRSAAVTINHTEKNLTPFYEHLEKIHDRLQSEVS
;
A
#
# COMPACT_ATOMS: atom_id res chain seq x y z
N MET A 1 68.91 42.02 21.99
CA MET A 1 68.69 40.66 21.43
C MET A 1 67.58 40.01 22.26
N GLY A 2 66.45 39.57 21.74
CA GLY A 2 65.94 39.52 20.38
C GLY A 2 64.43 39.78 20.40
N LEU A 3 63.95 40.41 19.33
CA LEU A 3 62.55 40.57 18.98
C LEU A 3 61.87 39.21 18.89
N PHE A 4 60.72 39.03 19.54
CA PHE A 4 59.69 38.12 19.05
C PHE A 4 58.47 38.93 18.64
N LEU A 5 58.19 38.82 17.35
CA LEU A 5 57.22 39.55 16.58
C LEU A 5 55.80 39.39 17.12
N SER A 6 55.14 40.52 17.28
CA SER A 6 53.70 40.70 17.35
C SER A 6 53.04 40.13 16.10
N ILE A 7 52.46 38.93 16.19
CA ILE A 7 51.49 38.44 15.19
C ILE A 7 50.09 38.85 15.67
N PHE A 8 49.80 40.15 15.62
CA PHE A 8 48.43 40.61 15.46
C PHE A 8 48.13 40.54 13.95
N GLY A 9 47.79 39.32 13.52
CA GLY A 9 47.23 39.10 12.19
C GLY A 9 45.93 39.88 12.05
N ALA A 10 45.87 40.75 11.06
CA ALA A 10 44.74 41.59 10.72
C ALA A 10 43.45 40.76 10.53
N PHE A 11 42.62 40.69 11.56
CA PHE A 11 41.21 40.31 11.42
C PHE A 11 40.46 41.52 10.86
N GLY A 12 40.58 41.69 9.55
CA GLY A 12 39.74 42.60 8.79
C GLY A 12 38.27 42.26 9.01
N VAL A 13 37.45 43.30 9.03
CA VAL A 13 35.98 43.26 9.17
C VAL A 13 35.29 42.33 8.14
N GLY A 14 36.01 41.84 7.12
CA GLY A 14 35.56 40.79 6.19
C GLY A 14 35.50 39.36 6.75
N GLY A 15 36.24 39.03 7.82
CA GLY A 15 36.26 37.68 8.41
C GLY A 15 34.97 37.33 9.17
N VAL A 16 34.33 38.31 9.79
CA VAL A 16 33.09 38.09 10.55
C VAL A 16 31.90 37.91 9.61
N ILE A 17 31.83 38.67 8.51
CA ILE A 17 30.77 38.53 7.50
C ILE A 17 30.83 37.15 6.82
N GLY A 18 32.03 36.65 6.51
CA GLY A 18 32.23 35.32 5.90
C GLY A 18 31.72 34.17 6.77
N VAL A 19 31.92 34.25 8.09
CA VAL A 19 31.42 33.23 9.04
C VAL A 19 29.89 33.26 9.13
N PHE A 20 29.26 34.44 9.18
CA PHE A 20 27.79 34.56 9.21
C PHE A 20 27.11 34.06 7.93
N VAL A 21 27.65 34.38 6.75
CA VAL A 21 27.10 33.90 5.47
C VAL A 21 27.21 32.38 5.37
N THR A 22 28.34 31.81 5.81
CA THR A 22 28.54 30.35 5.83
C THR A 22 27.57 29.67 6.79
N GLN A 23 27.38 30.21 8.00
CA GLN A 23 26.42 29.68 8.99
C GLN A 23 24.99 29.66 8.42
N ILE A 24 24.57 30.73 7.74
CA ILE A 24 23.24 30.82 7.12
C ILE A 24 23.09 29.81 5.99
N MET A 25 24.09 29.67 5.11
CA MET A 25 24.06 28.69 4.02
C MET A 25 24.02 27.25 4.54
N THR A 26 24.80 26.95 5.57
CA THR A 26 24.81 25.63 6.23
C THR A 26 23.46 25.31 6.85
N ASN A 27 22.86 26.25 7.59
CA ASN A 27 21.53 26.06 8.19
C ASN A 27 20.45 25.80 7.13
N ARG A 28 20.48 26.51 5.99
CA ARG A 28 19.55 26.28 4.88
C ARG A 28 19.75 24.91 4.24
N ARG A 29 20.99 24.50 4.04
CA ARG A 29 21.34 23.18 3.48
C ARG A 29 20.93 22.05 4.41
N GLU A 30 21.18 22.19 5.71
CA GLU A 30 20.73 21.22 6.71
C GLU A 30 19.21 21.11 6.76
N ALA A 31 18.50 22.24 6.75
CA ALA A 31 17.03 22.23 6.74
C ALA A 31 16.47 21.54 5.48
N ALA A 32 17.08 21.79 4.31
CA ALA A 32 16.73 21.11 3.06
C ALA A 32 17.01 19.60 3.14
N ASN A 33 18.19 19.21 3.65
CA ASN A 33 18.57 17.81 3.82
C ASN A 33 17.63 17.08 4.78
N ARG A 34 17.21 17.71 5.88
CA ARG A 34 16.23 17.13 6.83
C ARG A 34 14.88 16.90 6.17
N ARG A 35 14.42 17.82 5.31
CA ARG A 35 13.17 17.66 4.56
C ARG A 35 13.26 16.50 3.58
N VAL A 36 14.35 16.41 2.82
CA VAL A 36 14.57 15.28 1.88
C VAL A 36 14.65 13.96 2.65
N ALA A 37 15.37 13.93 3.78
CA ALA A 37 15.47 12.75 4.63
C ALA A 37 14.10 12.31 5.17
N PHE A 38 13.26 13.26 5.61
CA PHE A 38 11.90 12.95 6.05
C PHE A 38 11.06 12.36 4.92
N LYS A 39 11.09 12.94 3.71
CA LYS A 39 10.37 12.40 2.55
C LYS A 39 10.85 11.01 2.15
N LYS A 40 12.16 10.76 2.17
CA LYS A 40 12.71 9.41 1.98
C LYS A 40 12.17 8.45 3.03
N GLN A 41 12.09 8.88 4.28
CA GLN A 41 11.50 8.06 5.34
C GLN A 41 10.02 7.78 5.11
N GLN A 42 9.24 8.76 4.63
CA GLN A 42 7.85 8.56 4.24
C GLN A 42 7.72 7.51 3.13
N LEU A 43 8.58 7.58 2.10
CA LEU A 43 8.61 6.61 1.00
C LEU A 43 9.01 5.21 1.50
N GLU A 44 10.09 5.07 2.24
CA GLU A 44 10.65 3.78 2.65
C GLU A 44 9.82 3.07 3.73
N GLN A 45 9.26 3.84 4.68
CA GLN A 45 8.66 3.26 5.89
C GLN A 45 7.13 3.35 5.93
N PHE A 46 6.50 4.12 5.05
CA PHE A 46 5.05 4.31 5.04
C PHE A 46 4.43 4.04 3.68
N TYR A 47 4.64 4.93 2.69
CA TYR A 47 3.97 4.84 1.40
C TYR A 47 4.46 3.65 0.57
N GLY A 48 5.75 3.33 0.59
CA GLY A 48 6.33 2.19 -0.10
C GLY A 48 5.77 0.85 0.37
N PRO A 49 5.83 0.52 1.67
CA PRO A 49 5.23 -0.71 2.19
C PRO A 49 3.72 -0.83 1.92
N LEU A 50 2.96 0.25 2.08
CA LEU A 50 1.52 0.26 1.78
C LEU A 50 1.24 0.03 0.30
N LEU A 51 1.99 0.69 -0.59
CA LEU A 51 1.84 0.55 -2.03
C LEU A 51 2.28 -0.85 -2.50
N ALA A 52 3.33 -1.42 -1.92
CA ALA A 52 3.78 -2.78 -2.20
C ALA A 52 2.69 -3.80 -1.80
N ALA A 53 2.11 -3.66 -0.60
CA ALA A 53 0.99 -4.49 -0.16
C ALA A 53 -0.21 -4.37 -1.11
N HIS A 54 -0.58 -3.14 -1.51
CA HIS A 54 -1.64 -2.91 -2.49
C HIS A 54 -1.35 -3.59 -3.84
N LYS A 55 -0.14 -3.44 -4.39
CA LYS A 55 0.24 -4.07 -5.67
C LYS A 55 0.18 -5.59 -5.59
N GLU A 56 0.60 -6.18 -4.47
CA GLU A 56 0.47 -7.62 -4.25
C GLU A 56 -1.00 -8.06 -4.19
N LEU A 57 -1.84 -7.35 -3.43
CA LEU A 57 -3.28 -7.62 -3.35
C LEU A 57 -3.94 -7.54 -4.73
N ARG A 58 -3.65 -6.48 -5.49
CA ARG A 58 -4.17 -6.28 -6.84
C ARG A 58 -3.75 -7.41 -7.79
N ALA A 59 -2.47 -7.77 -7.82
CA ALA A 59 -1.97 -8.82 -8.71
C ALA A 59 -2.63 -10.18 -8.42
N ARG A 60 -2.84 -10.50 -7.14
CA ARG A 60 -3.53 -11.74 -6.73
C ARG A 60 -5.02 -11.71 -7.09
N SER A 61 -5.69 -10.58 -6.85
CA SER A 61 -7.10 -10.40 -7.24
C SER A 61 -7.30 -10.48 -8.75
N GLU A 62 -6.41 -9.90 -9.56
CA GLU A 62 -6.45 -9.99 -11.02
C GLU A 62 -6.20 -11.42 -11.51
N LEU A 63 -5.24 -12.14 -10.92
CA LEU A 63 -5.00 -13.55 -11.25
C LEU A 63 -6.23 -14.41 -10.95
N ARG A 64 -6.85 -14.21 -9.78
CA ARG A 64 -8.08 -14.93 -9.39
C ARG A 64 -9.19 -14.74 -10.42
N VAL A 65 -9.46 -13.49 -10.82
CA VAL A 65 -10.49 -13.20 -11.83
C VAL A 65 -10.16 -13.89 -13.16
N LYS A 66 -8.90 -13.86 -13.61
CA LYS A 66 -8.49 -14.55 -14.84
C LYS A 66 -8.70 -16.06 -14.78
N LEU A 67 -8.37 -16.69 -13.64
CA LEU A 67 -8.56 -18.13 -13.45
C LEU A 67 -10.04 -18.52 -13.42
N GLN A 68 -10.86 -17.76 -12.70
CA GLN A 68 -12.31 -17.98 -12.65
C GLN A 68 -12.94 -17.80 -14.03
N THR A 69 -12.58 -16.74 -14.77
CA THR A 69 -13.07 -16.53 -16.14
C THR A 69 -12.65 -17.67 -17.07
N ALA A 70 -11.40 -18.13 -17.02
CA ALA A 70 -10.96 -19.27 -17.83
C ALA A 70 -11.73 -20.55 -17.51
N LEU A 71 -12.07 -20.79 -16.24
CA LEU A 71 -12.88 -21.93 -15.83
C LEU A 71 -14.32 -21.82 -16.32
N ASP A 72 -14.94 -20.64 -16.16
CA ASP A 72 -16.30 -20.36 -16.60
C ASP A 72 -16.44 -20.45 -18.13
N ASP A 73 -15.46 -19.94 -18.87
CA ASP A 73 -15.40 -20.01 -20.33
C ASP A 73 -15.27 -21.46 -20.81
N ALA A 74 -14.36 -22.24 -20.20
CA ALA A 74 -14.20 -23.65 -20.53
C ALA A 74 -15.47 -24.46 -20.22
N HIS A 75 -16.11 -24.18 -19.07
CA HIS A 75 -17.37 -24.80 -18.70
C HIS A 75 -18.48 -24.47 -19.72
N THR A 76 -18.57 -23.20 -20.11
CA THR A 76 -19.54 -22.72 -21.10
C THR A 76 -19.30 -23.34 -22.48
N GLU A 77 -18.05 -23.44 -22.93
CA GLU A 77 -17.69 -24.05 -24.20
C GLU A 77 -18.08 -25.54 -24.24
N ASP A 78 -17.75 -26.29 -23.20
CA ASP A 78 -18.14 -27.70 -23.10
C ASP A 78 -19.66 -27.87 -23.07
N MET A 79 -20.38 -27.01 -22.35
CA MET A 79 -21.85 -27.00 -22.36
C MET A 79 -22.44 -26.67 -23.73
N LEU A 80 -21.83 -25.78 -24.50
CA LEU A 80 -22.28 -25.44 -25.86
C LEU A 80 -21.97 -26.56 -26.87
N ARG A 81 -20.84 -27.26 -26.68
CA ARG A 81 -20.43 -28.38 -27.53
C ARG A 81 -21.26 -29.63 -27.27
N THR A 82 -21.79 -29.78 -26.06
CA THR A 82 -22.59 -30.93 -25.66
C THR A 82 -24.07 -30.65 -25.85
N GLY A 83 -24.75 -31.42 -26.70
CA GLY A 83 -26.19 -31.24 -26.95
C GLY A 83 -27.03 -31.30 -25.67
N ARG A 84 -28.22 -30.68 -25.71
CA ARG A 84 -29.14 -30.46 -24.56
C ARG A 84 -29.41 -31.69 -23.67
N GLU A 85 -29.30 -32.89 -24.21
CA GLU A 85 -29.55 -34.17 -23.52
C GLU A 85 -28.39 -34.64 -22.63
N ARG A 86 -27.19 -34.03 -22.71
CA ARG A 86 -26.00 -34.43 -21.95
C ARG A 86 -25.39 -33.29 -21.13
N LEU A 87 -26.18 -32.25 -20.83
CA LEU A 87 -25.72 -31.06 -20.11
C LEU A 87 -25.21 -31.38 -18.69
N GLU A 88 -25.87 -32.30 -17.97
CA GLU A 88 -25.42 -32.73 -16.63
C GLU A 88 -24.06 -33.43 -16.71
N ALA A 89 -23.90 -34.38 -17.64
CA ALA A 89 -22.63 -35.08 -17.86
C ALA A 89 -21.48 -34.17 -18.31
N ALA A 90 -21.79 -33.07 -19.01
CA ALA A 90 -20.81 -32.05 -19.39
C ALA A 90 -20.49 -31.08 -18.25
N SER A 91 -21.38 -30.92 -17.27
CA SER A 91 -21.20 -30.00 -16.13
C SER A 91 -20.51 -30.67 -14.94
N ASP A 92 -20.75 -31.96 -14.70
CA ASP A 92 -20.20 -32.71 -13.56
C ASP A 92 -18.67 -32.55 -13.34
N PRO A 93 -17.80 -32.63 -14.37
CA PRO A 93 -16.36 -32.44 -14.19
C PRO A 93 -16.00 -31.02 -13.74
N HIS A 94 -16.75 -30.02 -14.22
CA HIS A 94 -16.53 -28.60 -13.94
C HIS A 94 -17.07 -28.21 -12.56
N ILE A 95 -18.17 -28.80 -12.09
CA ILE A 95 -18.73 -28.53 -10.75
C ILE A 95 -17.70 -28.82 -9.66
N SER A 96 -16.96 -29.93 -9.77
CA SER A 96 -15.89 -30.27 -8.83
C SER A 96 -14.74 -29.25 -8.89
N ALA A 97 -14.34 -28.84 -10.09
CA ALA A 97 -13.29 -27.85 -10.29
C ALA A 97 -13.69 -26.47 -9.74
N ILE A 98 -14.93 -26.03 -10.00
CA ILE A 98 -15.50 -24.76 -9.50
C ILE A 98 -15.58 -24.79 -7.97
N THR A 99 -16.09 -25.87 -7.39
CA THR A 99 -16.21 -25.99 -5.93
C THR A 99 -14.83 -25.95 -5.26
N THR A 100 -13.85 -26.65 -5.84
CA THR A 100 -12.47 -26.64 -5.35
C THR A 100 -11.85 -25.26 -5.49
N ASN A 101 -12.05 -24.57 -6.62
CA ASN A 101 -11.57 -23.22 -6.83
C ASN A 101 -12.15 -22.25 -5.79
N VAL A 102 -13.46 -22.32 -5.51
CA VAL A 102 -14.10 -21.49 -4.48
C VAL A 102 -13.54 -21.77 -3.08
N GLN A 103 -13.21 -23.02 -2.75
CA GLN A 103 -12.57 -23.36 -1.48
C GLN A 103 -11.15 -22.79 -1.39
N ASP A 104 -10.35 -22.95 -2.44
CA ASP A 104 -8.99 -22.43 -2.52
C ASP A 104 -8.97 -20.89 -2.47
N GLU A 105 -9.91 -20.22 -3.13
CA GLU A 105 -10.05 -18.76 -3.07
C GLU A 105 -10.38 -18.27 -1.66
N ASN A 106 -11.28 -18.97 -0.96
CA ASN A 106 -11.62 -18.63 0.42
C ASN A 106 -10.43 -18.83 1.35
N GLN A 107 -9.65 -19.90 1.15
CA GLN A 107 -8.44 -20.16 1.89
C GLN A 107 -7.38 -19.09 1.61
N THR A 108 -7.13 -18.79 0.33
CA THR A 108 -6.22 -17.72 -0.11
C THR A 108 -6.61 -16.38 0.48
N PHE A 109 -7.90 -16.03 0.48
CA PHE A 109 -8.37 -14.79 1.09
C PHE A 109 -8.02 -14.75 2.59
N ARG A 110 -8.30 -15.83 3.33
CA ARG A 110 -8.06 -15.93 4.77
C ARG A 110 -6.57 -15.93 5.15
N GLU A 111 -5.77 -16.71 4.43
CA GLU A 111 -4.39 -17.05 4.82
C GLU A 111 -3.35 -16.15 4.16
N VAL A 112 -3.70 -15.52 3.02
CA VAL A 112 -2.76 -14.71 2.24
C VAL A 112 -3.20 -13.25 2.20
N LEU A 113 -4.44 -12.97 1.76
CA LEU A 113 -4.87 -11.57 1.54
C LEU A 113 -5.14 -10.83 2.85
N MET A 114 -5.90 -11.42 3.78
CA MET A 114 -6.22 -10.78 5.05
C MET A 114 -5.00 -10.40 5.90
N PRO A 115 -3.94 -11.25 6.00
CA PRO A 115 -2.70 -10.83 6.64
C PRO A 115 -2.05 -9.59 6.01
N ARG A 116 -2.17 -9.38 4.69
CA ARG A 116 -1.65 -8.16 4.03
C ARG A 116 -2.45 -6.93 4.42
N TYR A 117 -3.78 -7.03 4.48
CA TYR A 117 -4.60 -5.93 4.97
C TYR A 117 -4.27 -5.55 6.42
N ARG A 118 -4.07 -6.55 7.29
CA ARG A 118 -3.63 -6.32 8.67
C ARG A 118 -2.24 -5.68 8.73
N GLN A 119 -1.30 -6.11 7.89
CA GLN A 119 0.01 -5.47 7.75
C GLN A 119 -0.08 -4.00 7.34
N MET A 120 -1.04 -3.64 6.48
CA MET A 120 -1.29 -2.23 6.12
C MET A 120 -1.81 -1.43 7.32
N ILE A 121 -2.68 -2.01 8.14
CA ILE A 121 -3.14 -1.39 9.41
C ILE A 121 -1.96 -1.20 10.37
N ASP A 122 -1.11 -2.20 10.53
CA ASP A 122 0.06 -2.12 11.42
C ASP A 122 1.03 -1.04 10.94
N THR A 123 1.27 -0.94 9.63
CA THR A 123 2.07 0.15 9.04
C THR A 123 1.46 1.51 9.36
N PHE A 124 0.15 1.66 9.19
CA PHE A 124 -0.54 2.89 9.60
C PHE A 124 -0.34 3.18 11.08
N ARG A 125 -0.61 2.21 11.95
CA ARG A 125 -0.56 2.36 13.41
C ARG A 125 0.83 2.79 13.89
N ASP A 126 1.87 2.11 13.40
CA ASP A 126 3.24 2.31 13.87
C ASP A 126 3.90 3.56 13.29
N LYS A 127 3.46 3.96 12.09
CA LYS A 127 4.12 4.99 11.28
C LYS A 127 3.17 6.12 10.88
N MET A 128 2.03 6.29 11.55
CA MET A 128 1.05 7.36 11.28
C MET A 128 1.64 8.78 11.29
N TRP A 129 2.71 8.97 12.04
CA TRP A 129 3.45 10.24 12.10
C TRP A 129 4.16 10.60 10.77
N LEU A 130 4.43 9.61 9.90
CA LEU A 130 4.92 9.80 8.54
C LEU A 130 3.80 10.05 7.53
N ALA A 131 2.53 9.79 7.90
CA ALA A 131 1.40 9.99 7.01
C ALA A 131 1.08 11.48 6.82
N GLU A 132 0.92 11.90 5.56
CA GLU A 132 0.37 13.20 5.22
C GLU A 132 -1.03 13.37 5.83
N ARG A 133 -1.40 14.61 6.19
CA ARG A 133 -2.69 14.89 6.84
C ARG A 133 -3.88 14.36 6.04
N GLU A 134 -3.83 14.51 4.72
CA GLU A 134 -4.84 14.02 3.77
C GLU A 134 -4.92 12.49 3.69
N THR A 135 -3.89 11.76 4.12
CA THR A 135 -3.84 10.29 4.08
C THR A 135 -4.50 9.67 5.32
N ARG A 136 -4.51 10.38 6.45
CA ARG A 136 -5.01 9.85 7.74
C ARG A 136 -6.48 9.42 7.74
N PRO A 137 -7.42 10.12 7.06
CA PRO A 137 -8.82 9.70 7.02
C PRO A 137 -9.05 8.29 6.46
N PHE A 138 -8.17 7.81 5.58
CA PHE A 138 -8.27 6.46 5.00
C PHE A 138 -7.99 5.35 6.02
N PHE A 139 -7.35 5.65 7.16
CA PHE A 139 -7.06 4.65 8.17
C PHE A 139 -8.34 4.03 8.75
N GLN A 140 -9.36 4.86 8.98
CA GLN A 140 -10.66 4.38 9.46
C GLN A 140 -11.29 3.41 8.46
N GLN A 141 -11.27 3.75 7.16
CA GLN A 141 -11.84 2.91 6.11
C GLN A 141 -11.14 1.54 6.02
N LEU A 142 -9.81 1.52 6.18
CA LEU A 142 -9.03 0.29 6.19
C LEU A 142 -9.34 -0.58 7.43
N ILE A 143 -9.49 0.03 8.61
CA ILE A 143 -9.89 -0.70 9.83
C ILE A 143 -11.28 -1.31 9.65
N GLU A 144 -12.25 -0.50 9.21
CA GLU A 144 -13.62 -0.99 8.96
C GLU A 144 -13.61 -2.13 7.95
N PHE A 145 -12.79 -2.02 6.90
CA PHE A 145 -12.56 -3.11 5.95
C PHE A 145 -12.18 -4.41 6.66
N VAL A 146 -11.07 -4.39 7.39
CA VAL A 146 -10.51 -5.57 8.04
C VAL A 146 -11.42 -6.14 9.12
N ASP A 147 -12.00 -5.29 9.98
CA ASP A 147 -12.80 -5.72 11.12
C ASP A 147 -14.06 -6.50 10.70
N VAL A 148 -14.73 -6.06 9.64
CA VAL A 148 -15.91 -6.78 9.12
C VAL A 148 -15.49 -8.15 8.58
N TRP A 149 -14.42 -8.22 7.79
CA TRP A 149 -13.94 -9.47 7.23
C TRP A 149 -13.41 -10.42 8.30
N ASP A 150 -12.73 -9.92 9.33
CA ASP A 150 -12.28 -10.72 10.47
C ASP A 150 -13.46 -11.33 11.22
N LYS A 151 -14.56 -10.59 11.40
CA LYS A 151 -15.79 -11.12 12.00
C LYS A 151 -16.45 -12.18 11.12
N ILE A 152 -16.48 -11.98 9.80
CA ILE A 152 -17.04 -12.96 8.85
C ILE A 152 -16.21 -14.24 8.84
N LEU A 153 -14.88 -14.12 8.78
CA LEU A 153 -13.97 -15.29 8.76
C LEU A 153 -13.90 -16.03 10.10
N ALA A 154 -14.30 -15.39 11.19
CA ALA A 154 -14.45 -15.99 12.50
C ALA A 154 -15.88 -16.52 12.77
N ASP A 155 -16.74 -16.59 11.74
CA ASP A 155 -18.14 -17.01 11.81
C ASP A 155 -19.00 -16.22 12.82
N LYS A 156 -18.56 -14.99 13.16
CA LYS A 156 -19.30 -14.07 14.04
C LYS A 156 -20.35 -13.26 13.28
N LEU A 157 -20.23 -13.18 11.96
CA LEU A 157 -21.18 -12.53 11.07
C LEU A 157 -21.42 -13.40 9.83
N PRO A 158 -22.66 -13.47 9.32
CA PRO A 158 -22.91 -14.14 8.06
C PRO A 158 -22.28 -13.34 6.90
N ARG A 159 -21.80 -14.02 5.86
CA ARG A 159 -21.24 -13.37 4.65
C ARG A 159 -22.21 -12.39 4.00
N SER A 160 -23.52 -12.64 4.09
CA SER A 160 -24.57 -11.74 3.59
C SER A 160 -24.54 -10.36 4.25
N ALA A 161 -24.01 -10.23 5.48
CA ALA A 161 -23.87 -8.94 6.16
C ALA A 161 -22.93 -7.99 5.40
N ALA A 162 -21.86 -8.49 4.77
CA ALA A 162 -20.99 -7.67 3.93
C ALA A 162 -21.75 -7.09 2.74
N VAL A 163 -22.65 -7.87 2.14
CA VAL A 163 -23.50 -7.39 1.02
C VAL A 163 -24.47 -6.31 1.50
N THR A 164 -25.12 -6.52 2.65
CA THR A 164 -26.11 -5.58 3.21
C THR A 164 -25.52 -4.21 3.51
N ILE A 165 -24.28 -4.15 4.01
CA ILE A 165 -23.63 -2.87 4.35
C ILE A 165 -22.76 -2.33 3.19
N ASN A 166 -22.86 -2.94 2.00
CA ASN A 166 -22.05 -2.62 0.82
C ASN A 166 -20.54 -2.63 1.10
N HIS A 167 -20.08 -3.60 1.90
CA HIS A 167 -18.70 -3.74 2.30
C HIS A 167 -17.90 -4.51 1.25
N THR A 168 -17.25 -3.78 0.36
CA THR A 168 -16.45 -4.39 -0.70
C THR A 168 -15.07 -3.75 -0.75
N GLU A 169 -14.09 -4.47 -1.31
CA GLU A 169 -12.75 -3.95 -1.54
C GLU A 169 -12.77 -2.68 -2.42
N LYS A 170 -13.80 -2.50 -3.26
CA LYS A 170 -13.98 -1.28 -4.06
C LYS A 170 -14.06 0.00 -3.21
N ASN A 171 -14.49 -0.11 -1.96
CA ASN A 171 -14.53 1.04 -1.04
C ASN A 171 -13.11 1.53 -0.68
N LEU A 172 -12.08 0.70 -0.86
CA LEU A 172 -10.67 1.05 -0.66
C LEU A 172 -10.01 1.64 -1.92
N THR A 173 -10.68 1.66 -3.07
CA THR A 173 -10.11 2.24 -4.30
C THR A 173 -9.62 3.68 -4.11
N PRO A 174 -10.40 4.60 -3.50
CA PRO A 174 -9.92 5.97 -3.28
C PRO A 174 -8.65 6.04 -2.42
N PHE A 175 -8.51 5.12 -1.46
CA PHE A 175 -7.30 5.02 -0.63
C PHE A 175 -6.09 4.58 -1.47
N TYR A 176 -6.26 3.58 -2.34
CA TYR A 176 -5.17 3.08 -3.18
C TYR A 176 -4.68 4.11 -4.19
N GLU A 177 -5.61 4.79 -4.88
CA GLU A 177 -5.30 5.88 -5.80
C GLU A 177 -4.55 7.02 -5.09
N HIS A 178 -4.98 7.33 -3.86
CA HIS A 178 -4.31 8.32 -3.03
C HIS A 178 -2.89 7.90 -2.66
N LEU A 179 -2.65 6.64 -2.27
CA LEU A 179 -1.31 6.15 -1.96
C LEU A 179 -0.36 6.28 -3.16
N GLU A 180 -0.80 5.88 -4.35
CA GLU A 180 0.00 5.96 -5.57
C GLU A 180 0.33 7.42 -5.91
N LYS A 181 -0.67 8.31 -5.87
CA LYS A 181 -0.49 9.74 -6.10
C LYS A 181 0.52 10.38 -5.15
N ILE A 182 0.44 10.08 -3.85
CA ILE A 182 1.34 10.66 -2.86
C ILE A 182 2.74 10.07 -2.98
N HIS A 183 2.84 8.76 -3.22
CA HIS A 183 4.11 8.10 -3.46
C HIS A 183 4.84 8.75 -4.64
N ASP A 184 4.18 8.91 -5.79
CA ASP A 184 4.81 9.48 -7.00
C ASP A 184 5.19 10.96 -6.81
N ARG A 185 4.34 11.73 -6.13
CA ARG A 185 4.67 13.10 -5.72
C ARG A 185 5.96 13.13 -4.89
N LEU A 186 6.01 12.35 -3.81
CA LEU A 186 7.17 12.31 -2.92
C LEU A 186 8.43 11.83 -3.65
N GLN A 187 8.31 10.83 -4.53
CA GLN A 187 9.42 10.31 -5.34
C GLN A 187 10.01 11.40 -6.24
N SER A 188 9.15 12.18 -6.90
CA SER A 188 9.59 13.31 -7.75
C SER A 188 10.28 14.44 -6.97
N GLU A 189 9.98 14.58 -5.68
CA GLU A 189 10.52 15.64 -4.84
C GLU A 189 11.86 15.27 -4.17
N VAL A 190 12.24 13.99 -4.21
CA VAL A 190 13.51 13.49 -3.65
C VAL A 190 14.50 13.00 -4.71
N SER A 191 14.06 12.86 -5.97
CA SER A 191 14.89 12.54 -7.14
C SER A 191 15.61 13.79 -7.64
#